data_AF-A0A8J6SSF6-F1
#
_entry.id   AF-A0A8J6SSF6-F1
#
_cell.length_a   1.000
_cell.length_b   1.000
_cell.length_c   1.000
_cell.angle_alpha   90.00
_cell.angle_beta   90.00
_cell.angle_gamma   90.00
#
_symmetry.space_group_name_H-M   'P 1'
#
loop_
_entity.id
_entity.type
_entity.pdbx_description
1 polymer ?
#
loop_
_entity_poly.entity_id
_entity_poly.type
_entity_poly.pdbx_seq_one_letter_code
_entity_poly.pdbx_strand_id
1 'polypeptide(L)' 'MTPKSSVFLGGSCVAAIAAVGSIFELSSGTPQLGTLLTSIILALSTPAVGLLFYAAVRDARANQ' A
#
# COMPACT_ATOMS: atom_id res chain seq x y z
N MET A 1 14.70 -3.88 -15.11
CA MET A 1 13.45 -4.10 -14.34
C MET A 1 12.89 -5.44 -14.73
N THR A 2 12.82 -6.38 -13.79
CA THR A 2 12.12 -7.64 -14.02
C THR A 2 10.61 -7.40 -14.03
N PRO A 3 9.83 -8.17 -14.80
CA PRO A 3 8.36 -8.13 -14.74
C PRO A 3 7.84 -8.34 -13.31
N LYS A 4 8.56 -9.14 -12.52
CA LYS A 4 8.24 -9.43 -11.12
C LYS A 4 8.40 -8.19 -10.21
N SER A 5 9.51 -7.47 -10.32
CA SER A 5 9.75 -6.23 -9.56
C SER A 5 8.73 -5.14 -9.92
N SER A 6 8.34 -5.03 -11.19
CA SER A 6 7.28 -4.07 -11.59
C SER A 6 5.91 -4.42 -11.02
N VAL A 7 5.58 -5.71 -10.86
CA VAL A 7 4.32 -6.13 -10.21
C VAL A 7 4.34 -5.79 -8.72
N PHE A 8 5.43 -6.08 -8.01
CA PHE A 8 5.56 -5.70 -6.60
C PHE A 8 5.52 -4.18 -6.40
N LEU A 9 6.18 -3.42 -7.27
CA LEU A 9 6.16 -1.96 -7.22
C LEU A 9 4.76 -1.41 -7.52
N GLY A 10 4.07 -1.95 -8.52
CA GLY A 10 2.68 -1.59 -8.82
C GLY A 10 1.74 -1.87 -7.64
N GLY A 11 1.88 -3.03 -7.00
CA GLY A 11 1.14 -3.38 -5.78
C GLY A 11 1.43 -2.41 -4.63
N SER A 12 2.70 -2.02 -4.44
CA SER A 12 3.08 -1.01 -3.45
C SER A 12 2.41 0.34 -3.72
N CYS A 13 2.32 0.76 -4.98
CA CYS A 13 1.65 2.02 -5.34
C CYS A 13 0.15 1.97 -5.03
N VAL A 14 -0.53 0.86 -5.36
CA VAL A 14 -1.96 0.69 -5.05
C VAL A 14 -2.20 0.71 -3.53
N ALA A 15 -1.37 0.00 -2.76
CA ALA A 15 -1.45 0.02 -1.30
C ALA A 15 -1.22 1.43 -0.73
N ALA A 16 -0.31 2.22 -1.31
CA ALA A 16 -0.08 3.59 -0.88
C ALA A 16 -1.29 4.49 -1.15
N ILE A 17 -1.92 4.36 -2.33
CA ILE A 17 -3.16 5.10 -2.66
C ILE A 17 -4.27 4.76 -1.66
N ALA A 18 -4.45 3.47 -1.34
CA ALA A 18 -5.46 3.01 -0.36
C ALA A 18 -5.20 3.57 1.05
N ALA A 19 -3.93 3.60 1.48
CA ALA A 19 -3.54 4.19 2.76
C ALA A 19 -3.87 5.69 2.84
N VAL A 20 -3.49 6.47 1.81
CA VAL A 20 -3.76 7.91 1.77
C VAL A 20 -5.27 8.19 1.76
N GLY A 21 -6.04 7.45 0.96
CA GLY A 21 -7.51 7.57 0.94
C GLY A 21 -8.14 7.28 2.30
N SER A 22 -7.67 6.23 3.00
CA SER A 22 -8.15 5.87 4.33
C SER A 22 -7.83 6.94 5.38
N ILE A 23 -6.65 7.57 5.30
CA ILE A 23 -6.28 8.69 6.18
C ILE A 23 -7.22 9.87 5.97
N PHE A 24 -7.48 10.26 4.71
CA PHE A 24 -8.40 11.34 4.39
C PHE A 24 -9.83 11.04 4.85
N GLU A 25 -10.30 9.82 4.63
CA GLU A 25 -11.63 9.40 5.02
C GLU A 25 -11.81 9.44 6.55
N LEU A 26 -10.85 8.89 7.31
CA LEU A 26 -10.86 8.94 8.78
C LEU A 26 -10.74 10.38 9.31
N SER A 27 -9.93 11.22 8.64
CA SER A 27 -9.72 12.61 9.04
C SER A 27 -10.93 13.50 8.73
N SER A 28 -11.84 13.08 7.85
CA SER A 28 -13.04 13.85 7.48
C SER A 28 -14.10 13.92 8.59
N GLY A 29 -14.00 13.07 9.62
CA GLY A 29 -14.93 13.02 10.75
C GLY A 29 -16.19 12.18 10.49
N THR A 30 -16.56 11.93 9.23
CA THR A 30 -17.70 11.08 8.85
C THR A 30 -17.28 10.03 7.82
N PRO A 31 -16.58 8.96 8.25
CA PRO A 31 -16.09 7.93 7.34
C PRO A 31 -17.25 7.14 6.72
N GLN A 32 -17.27 7.07 5.39
CA GLN A 32 -18.38 6.48 4.64
C GLN A 32 -18.35 4.94 4.65
N LEU A 33 -17.16 4.34 4.69
CA LEU A 33 -17.00 2.90 4.96
C LEU A 33 -17.12 2.59 6.46
N GLY A 34 -17.16 3.62 7.30
CA GLY A 34 -17.15 3.51 8.75
C GLY A 34 -15.74 3.36 9.32
N THR A 35 -15.54 3.87 10.54
CA THR A 35 -14.22 3.96 11.18
C THR A 35 -13.51 2.61 11.27
N LEU A 36 -14.25 1.54 11.56
CA LEU A 36 -13.66 0.21 11.75
C LEU A 36 -13.10 -0.38 10.45
N LEU A 37 -13.84 -0.32 9.34
CA LEU A 37 -13.36 -0.86 8.06
C LEU A 37 -12.20 -0.03 7.52
N THR A 38 -12.31 1.30 7.55
CA THR A 38 -11.30 2.20 7.02
C THR A 38 -9.99 2.12 7.82
N SER A 39 -10.07 1.95 9.14
CA SER A 39 -8.87 1.73 9.98
C SER A 39 -8.22 0.36 9.73
N ILE A 40 -8.98 -0.71 9.47
CA ILE A 40 -8.42 -2.01 9.08
C ILE A 40 -7.69 -1.89 7.73
N ILE A 41 -8.30 -1.24 6.74
CA ILE A 41 -7.67 -1.02 5.43
C ILE A 41 -6.37 -0.24 5.58
N LEU A 42 -6.36 0.82 6.39
CA LEU A 42 -5.16 1.60 6.68
C LEU A 42 -4.08 0.76 7.37
N ALA A 43 -4.47 -0.02 8.38
CA ALA A 43 -3.56 -0.87 9.16
C ALA A 43 -2.92 -1.97 8.34
N LEU A 44 -3.61 -2.49 7.31
CA LEU A 44 -3.08 -3.49 6.38
C LEU A 44 -2.27 -2.84 5.24
N SER A 45 -2.74 -1.72 4.71
CA SER A 45 -2.11 -1.05 3.56
C SER A 45 -0.77 -0.44 3.93
N THR A 46 -0.65 0.17 5.10
CA THR A 46 0.59 0.80 5.58
C THR A 46 1.79 -0.17 5.59
N PRO A 47 1.72 -1.36 6.24
CA PRO A 47 2.81 -2.33 6.18
C PRO A 47 2.93 -2.98 4.80
N ALA A 48 1.83 -3.17 4.06
CA ALA A 48 1.89 -3.74 2.72
C ALA A 48 2.73 -2.89 1.75
N VAL A 49 2.65 -1.55 1.84
CA VAL A 49 3.54 -0.65 1.08
C VAL A 49 5.00 -0.98 1.34
N GLY A 50 5.42 -1.01 2.62
CA GLY A 50 6.80 -1.28 3.00
C GLY A 50 7.29 -2.66 2.53
N LEU A 51 6.46 -3.69 2.70
CA LEU A 51 6.79 -5.06 2.31
C LEU A 51 6.89 -5.22 0.79
N LEU A 52 5.92 -4.70 0.03
CA LEU A 52 5.90 -4.79 -1.43
C LEU A 52 7.02 -3.98 -2.05
N PHE A 53 7.28 -2.77 -1.54
CA PHE A 53 8.40 -1.96 -1.98
C PHE A 53 9.74 -2.65 -1.69
N TYR A 54 9.92 -3.19 -0.49
CA TYR A 54 11.13 -3.93 -0.13
C TYR A 54 11.34 -5.15 -1.03
N ALA A 55 10.27 -5.94 -1.28
CA ALA A 55 10.31 -7.07 -2.19
C ALA A 55 10.67 -6.64 -3.63
N ALA A 56 10.10 -5.53 -4.12
CA ALA A 56 10.40 -4.97 -5.43
C ALA A 56 11.88 -4.58 -5.55
N VAL A 57 12.43 -3.90 -4.54
CA VAL A 57 13.85 -3.50 -4.48
C VAL A 57 14.76 -4.72 -4.41
N ARG A 58 14.44 -5.71 -3.58
CA ARG A 58 15.21 -6.94 -3.45
C ARG A 58 15.26 -7.71 -4.78
N ASP A 59 14.12 -7.88 -5.44
CA ASP A 59 14.05 -8.57 -6.74
C ASP A 59 14.78 -7.80 -7.84
N ALA A 60 14.64 -6.46 -7.85
CA ALA A 60 15.38 -5.61 -8.78
C ALA A 60 16.89 -5.78 -8.59
N ARG A 61 17.40 -5.72 -7.35
CA ARG A 61 18.82 -5.88 -7.03
C ARG A 61 19.36 -7.28 -7.36
N ALA A 62 18.57 -8.33 -7.10
CA ALA A 62 18.96 -9.70 -7.40
C ALA A 62 19.00 -10.00 -8.91
N ASN A 63 18.39 -9.14 -9.73
CA ASN A 63 18.32 -9.25 -11.18
C ASN A 63 18.88 -7.98 -11.88
N GLN A 64 19.83 -7.30 -11.22
CA GLN A 64 20.72 -6.33 -11.86
C GLN A 64 21.79 -7.06 -12.66
#